data_AF-A0A150UT22-F1
#
_entry.id   AF-A0A150UT22-F1
#
_cell.length_a   1.000
_cell.length_b   1.000
_cell.length_c   1.000
_cell.angle_alpha   90.00
_cell.angle_beta   90.00
_cell.angle_gamma   90.00
#
_symmetry.space_group_name_H-M   'P 1'
#
loop_
_entity.id
_entity.type
_entity.pdbx_description
1 polymer ?
#
loop_
_entity_poly.entity_id
_entity_poly.type
_entity_poly.pdbx_seq_one_letter_code
_entity_poly.pdbx_strand_id
1 'polypeptide(L)' 'MVVPGQNVNYGPIKKHGALCLGGLQESPAPGISIFGDVFFQNAFVVFDQTGPTPRIGFAQQRVRRV' A
#
# COMPACT_ATOMS: atom_id res chain seq x y z
N MET A 1 5.27 -0.45 -10.61
CA MET A 1 5.42 -0.65 -9.15
C MET A 1 5.22 -2.10 -8.83
N VAL A 2 5.82 -2.58 -7.75
CA VAL A 2 5.63 -3.94 -7.25
C VAL A 2 5.43 -3.84 -5.74
N VAL A 3 4.36 -4.44 -5.22
CA VAL A 3 4.20 -4.67 -3.78
C VAL A 3 4.73 -6.08 -3.51
N PRO A 4 5.85 -6.24 -2.79
CA PRO A 4 6.37 -7.56 -2.42
C PRO A 4 5.35 -8.32 -1.56
N GLY A 5 5.23 -9.64 -1.76
CA GLY A 5 4.26 -10.46 -1.02
C GLY A 5 4.41 -10.36 0.51
N GLN A 6 5.63 -10.16 1.01
CA GLN A 6 5.88 -9.92 2.44
C GLN A 6 5.19 -8.67 2.99
N ASN A 7 5.00 -7.63 2.17
CA ASN A 7 4.33 -6.38 2.56
C ASN A 7 2.79 -6.50 2.51
N VAL A 8 2.28 -7.60 1.94
CA VAL A 8 0.85 -7.97 1.99
C VAL A 8 0.54 -8.78 3.25
N ASN A 9 1.53 -9.24 4.01
CA ASN A 9 1.30 -9.89 5.29
C ASN A 9 1.22 -8.84 6.40
N TYR A 10 0.01 -8.55 6.90
CA TYR A 10 -0.16 -7.60 8.00
C TYR A 10 0.37 -8.17 9.33
N GLY A 11 0.20 -9.48 9.52
CA GLY A 11 0.71 -10.21 10.68
C GLY A 11 -0.31 -11.11 11.37
N PRO A 12 0.08 -11.77 12.47
CA PRO A 12 -0.73 -12.77 13.14
C PRO A 12 -1.95 -12.13 13.85
N ILE A 13 -3.13 -12.75 13.71
CA ILE A 13 -4.37 -12.26 14.36
C ILE A 13 -4.39 -12.50 15.88
N LYS A 14 -3.45 -13.31 16.40
CA LYS A 14 -3.27 -13.64 17.82
C LYS A 14 -1.78 -13.69 18.12
N LYS A 15 -1.39 -13.29 19.33
CA LYS A 15 0.02 -13.18 19.77
C LYS A 15 0.89 -14.44 19.51
N HIS A 16 0.28 -15.63 19.51
CA HIS A 16 0.96 -16.92 19.28
C HIS A 16 0.27 -17.79 18.22
N GLY A 17 -0.42 -17.17 17.24
CA GLY A 17 -1.15 -17.89 16.19
C GLY A 17 -0.40 -18.00 14.87
N ALA A 18 -0.65 -19.08 14.14
CA ALA A 18 -0.15 -19.27 12.76
C ALA A 18 -1.06 -18.65 11.68
N LEU A 19 -2.27 -18.21 12.06
CA LEU A 19 -3.20 -17.53 11.16
C LEU A 19 -2.88 -16.03 11.12
N CYS A 20 -2.66 -15.49 9.93
CA CYS A 20 -2.31 -14.09 9.70
C CYS A 20 -3.41 -13.34 8.93
N LEU A 21 -3.51 -12.04 9.20
CA LEU A 21 -4.35 -11.12 8.45
C LEU A 21 -3.63 -10.67 7.17
N GLY A 22 -4.34 -10.68 6.04
CA GLY A 22 -3.86 -10.13 4.78
C GLY A 22 -3.99 -8.61 4.74
N GLY A 23 -3.05 -7.95 4.06
CA GLY A 23 -3.05 -6.50 3.81
C GLY A 23 -3.82 -6.07 2.55
N LEU A 24 -4.28 -7.03 1.74
CA LEU A 24 -5.25 -6.80 0.67
C LEU A 24 -6.63 -7.26 1.17
N GLN A 25 -7.60 -6.37 1.10
CA GLN A 25 -8.94 -6.58 1.65
C GLN A 25 -10.01 -6.13 0.65
N GLU A 26 -11.23 -6.59 0.86
CA GLU A 26 -12.40 -6.11 0.14
C GLU A 26 -12.61 -4.59 0.37
N SER A 27 -13.10 -3.91 -0.67
CA SER A 27 -13.43 -2.49 -0.56
C SER A 27 -14.52 -2.27 0.49
N PRO A 28 -14.43 -1.21 1.32
CA PRO A 28 -15.36 -1.00 2.43
C PRO A 28 -16.76 -0.53 1.99
N ALA A 29 -16.88 -0.05 0.75
CA ALA A 29 -18.14 0.42 0.19
C ALA A 29 -18.13 0.33 -1.35
N PRO A 30 -19.31 0.22 -1.99
CA PRO A 30 -19.44 0.27 -3.44
C PRO A 30 -18.87 1.57 -4.02
N GLY A 31 -18.18 1.46 -5.17
CA GLY A 31 -17.65 2.63 -5.89
C GLY A 31 -16.40 3.26 -5.28
N ILE A 32 -15.87 2.71 -4.18
CA ILE A 32 -14.64 3.19 -3.54
C ILE A 32 -13.60 2.07 -3.54
N SER A 33 -12.36 2.43 -3.85
CA SER A 33 -11.18 1.59 -3.65
C SER A 33 -10.12 2.41 -2.94
N ILE A 34 -9.42 1.80 -1.98
CA ILE A 34 -8.45 2.51 -1.13
C ILE A 34 -7.06 1.95 -1.44
N PHE A 35 -6.20 2.81 -1.96
CA PHE A 35 -4.76 2.56 -1.96
C PHE A 35 -4.22 2.97 -0.60
N GLY A 36 -3.95 2.00 0.26
CA GLY A 36 -3.45 2.21 1.61
C GLY A 36 -1.93 2.22 1.71
N ASP A 37 -1.44 2.14 2.94
CA ASP A 37 -0.04 2.00 3.32
C ASP A 37 0.64 0.76 2.69
N VAL A 38 -0.06 -0.37 2.59
CA VAL A 38 0.42 -1.58 1.88
C VAL A 38 0.89 -1.24 0.45
N PHE A 39 0.24 -0.30 -0.23
CA PHE A 39 0.67 0.18 -1.54
C PHE A 39 1.67 1.34 -1.43
N PHE A 40 1.34 2.39 -0.69
CA PHE A 40 2.12 3.63 -0.67
C PHE A 40 3.53 3.49 -0.09
N GLN A 41 3.77 2.55 0.83
CA GLN A 41 5.12 2.29 1.35
C GLN A 41 6.07 1.70 0.30
N ASN A 42 5.54 1.19 -0.82
CA ASN A 42 6.31 0.57 -1.90
C ASN A 42 6.56 1.53 -3.08
N ALA A 43 6.25 2.80 -2.89
CA ALA A 43 6.25 3.80 -3.94
C ALA A 43 6.78 5.14 -3.43
N PHE A 44 7.54 5.83 -4.26
CA PHE A 44 7.65 7.27 -4.11
C PHE A 44 6.37 7.90 -4.67
N VAL A 45 5.60 8.56 -3.81
CA VAL A 45 4.31 9.17 -4.16
C VAL A 45 4.42 10.68 -4.08
N VAL A 46 4.02 11.36 -5.14
CA VAL A 46 3.95 12.83 -5.18
C VAL A 46 2.48 13.24 -5.26
N PHE A 47 2.03 13.99 -4.27
CA PHE A 47 0.75 14.68 -4.30
C PHE A 47 1.01 16.10 -4.80
N ASP A 48 0.68 16.37 -6.05
CA ASP A 48 0.99 17.64 -6.70
C ASP A 48 -0.27 18.50 -6.84
N GLN A 49 -0.20 19.70 -6.26
CA GLN A 49 -1.24 20.73 -6.33
C GLN A 49 -0.71 22.06 -6.89
N THR A 50 0.42 22.06 -7.63
CA THR A 50 0.96 23.31 -8.19
C THR A 50 0.17 23.83 -9.40
N GLY A 51 -0.66 23.00 -10.03
CA GLY A 51 -1.51 23.35 -11.19
C GLY A 51 -3.00 23.46 -10.84
N PRO A 52 -3.85 23.91 -11.79
CA PRO A 52 -5.29 24.05 -11.58
C PRO A 52 -6.02 22.71 -11.40
N THR A 53 -5.39 21.59 -11.77
CA THR A 53 -5.93 20.24 -11.57
C THR A 53 -4.92 19.43 -10.74
N PRO A 54 -5.31 18.94 -9.56
CA PRO A 54 -4.44 18.10 -8.74
C PRO A 54 -4.00 16.83 -9.47
N ARG A 55 -2.78 16.38 -9.19
CA ARG A 55 -2.18 15.20 -9.81
C ARG A 55 -1.56 14.30 -8.74
N ILE A 56 -1.52 13.01 -9.01
CA ILE A 56 -0.76 12.04 -8.22
C ILE A 56 0.29 11.38 -9.10
N GLY A 57 1.54 11.45 -8.66
CA GLY A 57 2.70 10.89 -9.34
C GLY A 57 3.24 9.69 -8.58
N PHE A 58 3.74 8.71 -9.32
CA PHE A 58 4.14 7.41 -8.81
C PHE A 58 5.46 6.98 -9.42
N ALA A 59 6.46 6.71 -8.58
CA ALA A 59 7.74 6.17 -9.03
C ALA A 59 8.19 4.99 -8.16
N GLN A 60 8.97 4.09 -8.75
CA GLN A 60 9.51 2.95 -8.02
C GLN A 60 10.62 3.42 -7.08
N GLN A 61 10.45 3.22 -5.77
CA GLN A 61 11.52 3.44 -4.81
C GLN A 61 12.62 2.39 -5.00
N ARG A 62 13.89 2.81 -4.88
CA ARG A 62 14.99 1.85 -4.79
C ARG A 62 14.76 0.98 -3.55
N VAL A 63 14.65 -0.33 -3.76
CA VAL A 63 14.69 -1.30 -2.67
C VAL A 63 16.02 -1.10 -1.95
N ARG A 64 15.98 -0.62 -0.69
CA ARG A 64 17.16 -0.66 0.18
C ARG A 64 17.47 -2.14 0.38
N ARG A 65 18.47 -2.66 -0.33
CA ARG A 65 19.13 -3.89 0.07
C ARG A 65 19.86 -3.56 1.37
N VAL A 66 19.32 -4.05 2.47
CA VAL A 66 20.08 -4.19 3.72
C VAL A 66 20.98 -5.40 3.56
#